data_AF-A0A7H8L4D3-F1
#
_entry.id   AF-A0A7H8L4D3-F1
#
_cell.length_a   1.000
_cell.length_b   1.000
_cell.length_c   1.000
_cell.angle_alpha   90.00
_cell.angle_beta   90.00
_cell.angle_gamma   90.00
#
_symmetry.space_group_name_H-M   'P 1'
#
loop_
_entity.id
_entity.type
_entity.pdbx_description
1 polymer ?
#
loop_
_entity_poly.entity_id
_entity_poly.type
_entity_poly.pdbx_seq_one_letter_code
_entity_poly.pdbx_strand_id
1 'polypeptide(L)'
;MTDHTLDAPDRPDGPDALDGLLDAARAAAVERGHNEVTTGHLLLALPGRLPGVAPGALAEAVERALASYAWPRFPVPAGEFPPLSRYAGDVHQRLADGGPGPLAARLPLAVLECEPSGPGRLALHALGLTTRQAHRELLSAAVG
;
A
#
# COMPACT_ATOMS: atom_id res chain seq x y z
N MET A 1 31.45 31.75 7.29
CA MET A 1 31.25 31.28 5.91
C MET A 1 30.66 29.88 6.03
N THR A 2 29.33 29.84 5.86
CA THR A 2 28.40 28.70 5.75
C THR A 2 28.61 27.45 6.62
N ASP A 3 27.76 27.37 7.66
CA ASP A 3 27.25 26.11 8.20
C ASP A 3 26.71 25.24 7.06
N HIS A 4 27.33 24.09 6.84
CA HIS A 4 26.72 22.98 6.10
C HIS A 4 25.91 22.16 7.09
N THR A 5 24.68 22.62 7.36
CA THR A 5 23.66 21.76 7.95
C THR A 5 23.35 20.66 6.94
N LEU A 6 23.93 19.48 7.17
CA LEU A 6 23.56 18.24 6.50
C LEU A 6 22.06 18.04 6.69
N ASP A 7 21.38 17.88 5.55
CA ASP A 7 19.95 17.58 5.45
C ASP A 7 19.52 16.53 6.46
N ALA A 8 18.39 16.81 7.11
CA ALA A 8 17.70 15.84 7.95
C ALA A 8 17.42 14.56 7.13
N PRO A 9 17.54 13.36 7.71
CA PRO A 9 17.25 12.12 7.00
C PRO A 9 15.80 12.14 6.49
N ASP A 10 15.62 11.63 5.26
CA ASP A 10 14.34 11.45 4.57
C ASP A 10 13.21 11.21 5.55
N ARG A 11 12.26 12.16 5.62
CA ARG A 11 11.04 11.94 6.38
C ARG A 11 10.29 10.79 5.71
N PRO A 12 10.08 9.64 6.37
CA PRO A 12 9.44 8.47 5.77
C PRO A 12 7.94 8.66 5.45
N ASP A 13 7.41 9.89 5.60
CA ASP A 13 6.01 10.25 5.49
C ASP A 13 5.79 11.52 4.61
N GLY A 14 6.80 11.96 3.86
CA GLY A 14 6.68 13.08 2.91
C GLY A 14 5.95 12.70 1.60
N PRO A 15 5.65 13.67 0.70
CA PRO A 15 5.09 13.36 -0.62
C PRO A 15 5.95 12.35 -1.40
N ASP A 16 7.27 12.42 -1.23
CA ASP A 16 8.24 11.48 -1.83
C ASP A 16 8.04 10.03 -1.37
N ALA A 17 7.47 9.81 -0.17
CA ALA A 17 7.18 8.47 0.34
C ALA A 17 5.98 7.83 -0.36
N LEU A 18 4.99 8.63 -0.78
CA LEU A 18 3.85 8.13 -1.54
C LEU A 18 4.24 7.79 -2.99
N ASP A 19 5.07 8.62 -3.61
CA ASP A 19 5.62 8.36 -4.94
C ASP A 19 6.49 7.09 -4.93
N GLY A 20 7.38 6.95 -3.92
CA GLY A 20 8.18 5.75 -3.74
C GLY A 20 7.33 4.48 -3.51
N LEU A 21 6.23 4.58 -2.76
CA LEU A 21 5.26 3.50 -2.59
C LEU A 21 4.62 3.10 -3.93
N LEU A 22 4.20 4.08 -4.74
CA LEU A 22 3.58 3.81 -6.04
C LEU A 22 4.55 3.15 -7.01
N ASP A 23 5.80 3.62 -7.06
CA ASP A 23 6.84 3.05 -7.92
C ASP A 23 7.18 1.61 -7.52
N ALA A 24 7.30 1.33 -6.22
CA ALA A 24 7.50 -0.03 -5.73
C ALA A 24 6.31 -0.95 -6.04
N ALA A 25 5.07 -0.46 -5.95
CA ALA A 25 3.88 -1.23 -6.30
C ALA A 25 3.82 -1.55 -7.81
N ARG A 26 4.23 -0.60 -8.65
CA ARG A 26 4.35 -0.78 -10.10
C ARG A 26 5.41 -1.80 -10.46
N ALA A 27 6.60 -1.71 -9.86
CA ALA A 27 7.66 -2.69 -10.03
C ALA A 27 7.17 -4.10 -9.64
N ALA A 28 6.49 -4.23 -8.51
CA ALA A 28 5.95 -5.51 -8.04
C ALA A 28 4.93 -6.13 -9.02
N ALA A 29 4.08 -5.31 -9.65
CA ALA A 29 3.12 -5.79 -10.66
C ALA A 29 3.83 -6.27 -11.93
N VAL A 30 4.84 -5.51 -12.39
CA VAL A 30 5.65 -5.88 -13.57
C VAL A 30 6.40 -7.18 -13.35
N GLU A 31 7.07 -7.33 -12.20
CA GLU A 31 7.82 -8.56 -11.84
C GLU A 31 6.94 -9.81 -11.85
N ARG A 32 5.66 -9.67 -11.51
CA ARG A 32 4.69 -10.78 -11.48
C ARG A 32 3.98 -10.98 -12.82
N GLY A 33 4.27 -10.16 -13.83
CA GLY A 33 3.58 -10.18 -15.12
C GLY A 33 2.08 -9.85 -15.01
N HIS A 34 1.71 -9.10 -13.97
CA HIS A 34 0.34 -8.69 -13.75
C HIS A 34 0.01 -7.49 -14.63
N ASN A 35 -1.16 -7.54 -15.28
CA ASN A 35 -1.59 -6.48 -16.20
C ASN A 35 -2.22 -5.28 -15.49
N GLU A 36 -2.31 -5.29 -14.16
CA GLU A 36 -2.91 -4.21 -13.37
C GLU A 36 -2.19 -4.07 -12.02
N VAL A 37 -2.01 -2.83 -11.55
CA VAL A 37 -1.57 -2.56 -10.18
C VAL A 37 -2.78 -2.52 -9.27
N THR A 38 -2.79 -3.34 -8.24
CA THR A 38 -3.93 -3.53 -7.33
C THR A 38 -3.58 -3.01 -5.93
N THR A 39 -4.57 -2.91 -5.06
CA THR A 39 -4.37 -2.58 -3.64
C THR A 39 -3.43 -3.56 -2.93
N GLY A 40 -3.35 -4.82 -3.37
CA GLY A 40 -2.38 -5.79 -2.89
C GLY A 40 -0.95 -5.36 -3.20
N HIS A 41 -0.69 -4.87 -4.42
CA HIS A 41 0.63 -4.35 -4.78
C HIS A 41 1.02 -3.12 -3.95
N LEU A 42 0.06 -2.23 -3.65
CA LEU A 42 0.29 -1.11 -2.73
C LEU A 42 0.69 -1.62 -1.33
N LEU A 43 0.01 -2.65 -0.80
CA LEU A 43 0.36 -3.24 0.50
C LEU A 43 1.71 -3.96 0.50
N LEU A 44 2.10 -4.60 -0.60
CA LEU A 44 3.45 -5.19 -0.76
C LEU A 44 4.55 -4.13 -0.77
N ALA A 45 4.25 -2.96 -1.35
CA ALA A 45 5.14 -1.82 -1.41
C ALA A 45 5.26 -1.06 -0.09
N LEU A 46 4.46 -1.41 0.92
CA LEU A 46 4.44 -0.69 2.19
C LEU A 46 5.79 -0.82 2.92
N PRO A 47 6.48 0.31 3.20
CA PRO A 47 7.72 0.27 3.95
C PRO A 47 7.47 -0.11 5.41
N GLY A 48 8.21 -1.10 5.91
CA GLY A 48 8.23 -1.46 7.33
C GLY A 48 7.23 -2.56 7.73
N ARG A 49 6.80 -2.53 9.00
CA ARG A 49 5.93 -3.55 9.59
C ARG A 49 4.60 -2.94 9.98
N LEU A 50 3.53 -3.69 9.77
CA LEU A 50 2.23 -3.37 10.36
C LEU A 50 2.23 -3.77 11.84
N PRO A 51 1.89 -2.85 12.76
CA PRO A 51 1.68 -3.19 14.17
C PRO A 51 0.69 -4.35 14.30
N GLY A 52 0.96 -5.28 15.22
CA GLY A 52 0.10 -6.45 15.44
C GLY A 52 0.20 -7.55 14.36
N VAL A 53 0.95 -7.32 13.28
CA VAL A 53 1.16 -8.31 12.20
C VAL A 53 2.58 -8.89 12.31
N ALA A 54 2.67 -10.22 12.27
CA ALA A 54 3.97 -10.90 12.28
C ALA A 54 4.81 -10.51 11.04
N PRO A 55 6.15 -10.40 11.16
CA PRO A 55 7.01 -10.11 10.02
C PRO A 55 6.79 -11.09 8.87
N GLY A 56 6.63 -10.58 7.65
CA GLY A 56 6.36 -11.40 6.45
C GLY A 56 4.91 -11.84 6.27
N ALA A 57 4.09 -11.87 7.32
CA ALA A 57 2.71 -12.35 7.24
C ALA A 57 1.82 -11.52 6.30
N LEU A 58 2.04 -10.19 6.25
CA LEU A 58 1.36 -9.32 5.28
C LEU A 58 1.72 -9.72 3.85
N ALA A 59 3.01 -9.83 3.54
CA ALA A 59 3.47 -10.19 2.21
C ALA A 59 2.89 -11.54 1.79
N GLU A 60 2.98 -12.56 2.65
CA GLU A 60 2.39 -13.87 2.37
C GLU A 60 0.87 -13.82 2.13
N ALA A 61 0.14 -13.06 2.95
CA ALA A 61 -1.31 -12.92 2.80
C ALA A 61 -1.66 -12.23 1.48
N VAL A 62 -0.89 -11.21 1.08
CA VAL A 62 -1.07 -10.53 -0.20
C VAL A 62 -0.73 -11.46 -1.36
N GLU A 63 0.39 -12.18 -1.33
CA GLU A 63 0.74 -13.13 -2.40
C GLU A 63 -0.35 -14.18 -2.62
N ARG A 64 -0.91 -14.73 -1.53
CA ARG A 64 -2.05 -15.66 -1.62
C ARG A 64 -3.28 -15.01 -2.25
N ALA A 65 -3.54 -13.74 -1.94
CA ALA A 65 -4.67 -13.01 -2.50
C ALA A 65 -4.46 -12.67 -3.99
N LEU A 66 -3.23 -12.28 -4.39
CA LEU A 66 -2.88 -12.01 -5.78
C LEU A 66 -2.94 -13.27 -6.63
N ALA A 67 -2.47 -14.41 -6.11
CA ALA A 67 -2.51 -15.70 -6.80
C ALA A 67 -3.93 -16.18 -7.11
N SER A 68 -4.92 -15.77 -6.31
CA SER A 68 -6.33 -16.13 -6.49
C SER A 68 -7.15 -15.04 -7.19
N TYR A 69 -6.54 -13.91 -7.53
CA TYR A 69 -7.22 -12.79 -8.17
C TYR A 69 -7.57 -13.10 -9.64
N ALA A 70 -8.81 -12.79 -10.02
CA ALA A 70 -9.27 -12.93 -11.39
C ALA A 70 -8.77 -11.74 -12.24
N TRP A 71 -7.59 -11.89 -12.82
CA TRP A 71 -6.93 -10.81 -13.55
C TRP A 71 -7.72 -10.37 -14.80
N PRO A 72 -7.98 -9.06 -14.96
CA PRO A 72 -8.47 -8.53 -16.22
C PRO A 72 -7.42 -8.75 -17.32
N ARG A 73 -7.91 -9.03 -18.53
CA ARG A 73 -7.06 -9.26 -19.71
C ARG A 73 -7.14 -8.05 -20.62
N PHE A 74 -6.12 -7.23 -20.56
CA PHE A 74 -5.87 -6.15 -21.51
C PHE A 74 -4.37 -6.02 -21.73
N PRO A 75 -3.93 -5.54 -22.91
CA PRO A 75 -2.52 -5.35 -23.17
C PRO A 75 -1.97 -4.18 -22.34
N VAL A 76 -0.82 -4.38 -21.70
CA VAL A 76 0.01 -3.28 -21.18
C VAL A 76 1.01 -2.91 -22.28
N PRO A 77 1.01 -1.67 -22.79
CA PRO A 77 1.95 -1.27 -23.84
C PRO A 77 3.41 -1.44 -23.42
N ALA A 78 4.28 -1.74 -24.39
CA ALA A 78 5.70 -1.92 -24.11
C ALA A 78 6.33 -0.62 -23.59
N GLY A 79 7.04 -0.72 -22.46
CA GLY A 79 7.64 0.44 -21.79
C GLY A 79 6.70 1.22 -20.89
N GLU A 80 5.44 0.81 -20.76
CA GLU A 80 4.48 1.40 -19.82
C GLU A 80 4.30 0.50 -18.58
N PHE A 81 3.95 1.13 -17.47
CA PHE A 81 3.51 0.39 -16.30
C PHE A 81 2.06 -0.08 -16.46
N PRO A 82 1.69 -1.21 -15.86
CA PRO A 82 0.29 -1.58 -15.72
C PRO A 82 -0.52 -0.43 -15.09
N PRO A 83 -1.75 -0.15 -15.56
CA PRO A 83 -2.59 0.87 -14.96
C PRO A 83 -2.96 0.48 -13.53
N LEU A 84 -3.30 1.49 -12.71
CA LEU A 84 -3.93 1.25 -11.43
C LEU A 84 -5.33 0.66 -11.64
N SER A 85 -5.68 -0.34 -10.84
CA SER A 85 -7.06 -0.74 -10.65
C SER A 85 -7.85 0.44 -10.11
N ARG A 86 -9.17 0.44 -10.32
CA ARG A 86 -10.06 1.47 -9.78
C ARG A 86 -9.79 1.72 -8.29
N TYR A 87 -9.75 0.65 -7.49
CA TYR A 87 -9.57 0.77 -6.04
C TYR A 87 -8.14 1.17 -5.66
N ALA A 88 -7.12 0.75 -6.41
CA ALA A 88 -5.75 1.23 -6.20
C ALA A 88 -5.63 2.73 -6.48
N GLY A 89 -6.32 3.23 -7.51
CA GLY A 89 -6.44 4.67 -7.81
C GLY A 89 -7.13 5.45 -6.69
N ASP A 90 -8.27 4.95 -6.21
CA ASP A 90 -9.01 5.56 -5.10
C ASP A 90 -8.18 5.61 -3.80
N VAL A 91 -7.44 4.52 -3.49
CA VAL A 91 -6.53 4.46 -2.35
C VAL A 91 -5.38 5.46 -2.50
N HIS A 92 -4.73 5.50 -3.67
CA HIS A 92 -3.66 6.43 -3.95
C HIS A 92 -4.11 7.88 -3.79
N GLN A 93 -5.26 8.26 -4.38
CA GLN A 93 -5.81 9.61 -4.25
C GLN A 93 -6.09 9.97 -2.78
N ARG A 94 -6.70 9.06 -2.02
CA ARG A 94 -6.96 9.27 -0.59
C ARG A 94 -5.68 9.45 0.22
N LEU A 95 -4.59 8.77 -0.16
CA LEU A 95 -3.30 8.95 0.49
C LEU A 95 -2.70 10.32 0.12
N ALA A 96 -2.79 10.73 -1.15
CA ALA A 96 -2.35 12.03 -1.64
C ALA A 96 -3.10 13.21 -1.01
N ASP A 97 -4.40 13.04 -0.75
CA ASP A 97 -5.23 14.04 -0.06
C ASP A 97 -4.80 14.31 1.40
N GLY A 98 -3.89 13.50 1.94
CA GLY A 98 -3.35 13.68 3.27
C GLY A 98 -4.26 13.13 4.38
N GLY A 99 -3.82 13.31 5.62
CA GLY A 99 -4.48 12.72 6.80
C GLY A 99 -3.51 12.50 7.95
N PRO A 100 -4.01 12.28 9.17
CA PRO A 100 -3.20 12.09 10.35
C PRO A 100 -2.48 10.74 10.34
N GLY A 101 -1.26 10.71 10.88
CA GLY A 101 -0.46 9.50 11.07
C GLY A 101 0.43 9.12 9.87
N PRO A 102 1.34 8.16 10.08
CA PRO A 102 2.32 7.75 9.07
C PRO A 102 1.67 6.98 7.92
N LEU A 103 2.34 6.93 6.76
CA LEU A 103 1.85 6.24 5.55
C LEU A 103 1.54 4.76 5.84
N ALA A 104 2.38 4.10 6.65
CA ALA A 104 2.21 2.72 7.09
C ALA A 104 0.90 2.47 7.86
N ALA A 105 0.43 3.48 8.59
CA ALA A 105 -0.85 3.39 9.29
C ALA A 105 -2.03 3.69 8.35
N ARG A 106 -1.86 4.65 7.43
CA ARG A 106 -2.94 5.13 6.56
C ARG A 106 -3.27 4.17 5.41
N LEU A 107 -2.29 3.48 4.85
CA LEU A 107 -2.52 2.62 3.68
C LEU A 107 -3.50 1.45 3.94
N PRO A 108 -3.34 0.61 4.98
CA PRO A 108 -4.28 -0.48 5.25
C PRO A 108 -5.70 0.03 5.50
N LEU A 109 -5.82 1.19 6.14
CA LEU A 109 -7.10 1.84 6.37
C LEU A 109 -7.76 2.27 5.06
N ALA A 110 -7.02 2.95 4.20
CA ALA A 110 -7.50 3.36 2.88
C ALA A 110 -7.95 2.14 2.06
N VAL A 111 -7.20 1.04 2.09
CA VAL A 111 -7.60 -0.21 1.41
C VAL A 111 -8.92 -0.75 1.95
N LEU A 112 -9.09 -0.82 3.28
CA LEU A 112 -10.32 -1.33 3.91
C LEU A 112 -11.56 -0.46 3.63
N GLU A 113 -11.36 0.83 3.40
CA GLU A 113 -12.42 1.82 3.13
C GLU A 113 -12.79 1.92 1.65
N CYS A 114 -11.80 1.88 0.75
CA CYS A 114 -12.01 2.03 -0.69
C CYS A 114 -12.37 0.72 -1.40
N GLU A 115 -11.81 -0.40 -0.96
CA GLU A 115 -11.95 -1.68 -1.65
C GLU A 115 -12.96 -2.61 -0.96
N PRO A 116 -14.01 -3.08 -1.66
CA PRO A 116 -15.00 -4.00 -1.08
C PRO A 116 -14.60 -5.48 -1.16
N SER A 117 -13.83 -5.90 -2.17
CA SER A 117 -13.57 -7.33 -2.43
C SER A 117 -12.33 -7.65 -3.27
N GLY A 118 -11.27 -6.84 -3.20
CA GLY A 118 -10.04 -7.06 -3.98
C GLY A 118 -8.88 -7.66 -3.15
N PRO A 119 -7.70 -7.84 -3.78
CA PRO A 119 -6.58 -8.56 -3.19
C PRO A 119 -6.09 -7.94 -1.88
N GLY A 120 -6.03 -6.60 -1.80
CA GLY A 120 -5.54 -5.93 -0.60
C GLY A 120 -6.48 -6.14 0.58
N ARG A 121 -7.79 -6.00 0.36
CA ARG A 121 -8.80 -6.27 1.39
C ARG A 121 -8.79 -7.72 1.84
N LEU A 122 -8.72 -8.67 0.90
CA LEU A 122 -8.67 -10.10 1.22
C LEU A 122 -7.45 -10.44 2.08
N ALA A 123 -6.28 -9.88 1.76
CA ALA A 123 -5.07 -10.07 2.54
C ALA A 123 -5.21 -9.52 3.98
N LEU A 124 -5.72 -8.30 4.13
CA LEU A 124 -5.96 -7.69 5.44
C LEU A 124 -6.99 -8.51 6.25
N HIS A 125 -8.04 -8.98 5.60
CA HIS A 125 -9.05 -9.83 6.24
C HIS A 125 -8.48 -11.17 6.71
N ALA A 126 -7.60 -11.81 5.91
CA ALA A 126 -6.93 -13.05 6.28
C ALA A 126 -6.00 -12.89 7.50
N LEU A 127 -5.51 -11.67 7.76
CA LEU A 127 -4.74 -11.32 8.96
C LEU A 127 -5.62 -10.91 10.15
N GLY A 128 -6.94 -11.00 10.04
CA GLY A 128 -7.87 -10.55 11.09
C GLY A 128 -8.01 -9.03 11.18
N LEU A 129 -7.40 -8.26 10.28
CA LEU A 129 -7.50 -6.81 10.23
C LEU A 129 -8.83 -6.41 9.59
N THR A 130 -9.86 -6.28 10.42
CA THR A 130 -11.16 -5.73 10.02
C THR A 130 -11.19 -4.22 10.19
N THR A 131 -12.08 -3.51 9.48
CA THR A 131 -12.20 -2.04 9.54
C THR A 131 -12.29 -1.50 10.97
N ARG A 132 -13.00 -2.18 11.88
CA ARG A 132 -13.12 -1.77 13.30
C ARG A 132 -11.87 -2.06 14.13
N GLN A 133 -11.10 -3.10 13.80
CA GLN A 133 -9.87 -3.44 14.50
C GLN A 133 -8.70 -2.60 14.01
N ALA A 134 -8.58 -2.41 12.70
CA ALA A 134 -7.64 -1.49 12.07
C ALA A 134 -7.87 -0.05 12.58
N HIS A 135 -9.12 0.45 12.63
CA HIS A 135 -9.42 1.76 13.22
C HIS A 135 -8.94 1.88 14.67
N ARG A 136 -9.17 0.87 15.53
CA ARG A 136 -8.73 0.91 16.94
C ARG A 136 -7.20 0.92 17.10
N GLU A 137 -6.52 0.01 16.42
CA GLU A 137 -5.07 -0.18 16.58
C GLU A 137 -4.28 0.98 15.93
N LEU A 138 -4.75 1.47 14.77
CA LEU A 138 -4.12 2.58 14.06
C LEU A 138 -4.33 3.94 14.77
N LEU A 139 -5.51 4.18 15.35
CA LEU A 139 -5.74 5.38 16.18
C LEU A 139 -4.88 5.36 17.44
N SER A 140 -4.64 4.20 18.05
CA SER A 140 -3.74 4.11 19.21
C SER A 140 -2.27 4.34 18.86
N ALA A 141 -1.83 3.94 17.66
CA ALA A 141 -0.46 4.15 17.19
C ALA A 141 -0.18 5.59 16.75
N ALA A 142 -1.22 6.39 16.44
CA ALA A 142 -1.08 7.81 16.06
C ALA A 142 -0.97 8.76 17.26
N VAL A 143 -1.18 8.27 18.50
CA VAL A 143 -1.18 9.06 19.74
C VAL A 143 0.02 8.74 20.64
N GLY A 144 0.79 7.69 20.33
CA GLY A 144 2.01 7.30 21.05
C GLY A 144 3.27 7.75 20.34
#